data_AF-A0A074ZFU4-F1
#
_entry.id   AF-A0A074ZFU4-F1
#
_cell.length_a   1.000
_cell.length_b   1.000
_cell.length_c   1.000
_cell.angle_alpha   90.00
_cell.angle_beta   90.00
_cell.angle_gamma   90.00
#
_symmetry.space_group_name_H-M   'P 1'
#
loop_
_entity.id
_entity.type
_entity.pdbx_description
1 polymer ?
#
loop_
_entity_poly.entity_id
_entity_poly.type
_entity_poly.pdbx_seq_one_letter_code
_entity_poly.pdbx_strand_id
1 'polypeptide(L)'
;KKATAGEQWYNMPRTDLTPELKRDLQLLKMRNVLDPHRHYKKDGGKMRAPDYSQVGTIVEGPTEYFSGRLNNKERKKTFVDEVLSREKDTGRFKKKYSDIQTSKTSGKKS
;
A
#
# COMPACT_ATOMS: atom_id res chain seq x y z
N LYS A 1 -0.55 6.70 30.62
CA LYS A 1 -0.05 5.54 29.83
C LYS A 1 -0.65 5.63 28.43
N LYS A 2 0.13 5.46 27.35
CA LYS A 2 -0.44 5.39 25.98
C LYS A 2 -1.31 4.14 25.87
N ALA A 3 -2.45 4.22 25.19
CA ALA A 3 -3.32 3.08 24.99
C ALA A 3 -2.62 2.03 24.12
N THR A 4 -2.71 0.76 24.52
CA THR A 4 -2.20 -0.40 23.78
C THR A 4 -3.33 -1.42 23.59
N ALA A 5 -3.13 -2.39 22.69
CA ALA A 5 -4.07 -3.48 22.45
C ALA A 5 -4.07 -4.55 23.59
N GLY A 6 -3.37 -4.30 24.69
CA GLY A 6 -3.25 -5.21 25.83
C GLY A 6 -2.12 -6.24 25.71
N GLU A 7 -1.88 -6.97 26.80
CA GLU A 7 -0.78 -7.95 26.93
C GLU A 7 -0.94 -9.15 26.00
N GLN A 8 -2.18 -9.58 25.72
CA GLN A 8 -2.47 -10.65 24.77
C GLN A 8 -2.00 -10.33 23.35
N TRP A 9 -1.83 -9.05 23.03
CA TRP A 9 -1.28 -8.57 21.75
C TRP A 9 0.10 -7.93 21.91
N TYR A 10 0.85 -8.38 22.93
CA TYR A 10 2.20 -7.91 23.27
C TYR A 10 2.30 -6.38 23.33
N ASN A 11 1.25 -5.72 23.83
CA ASN A 11 1.17 -4.28 23.97
C ASN A 11 1.32 -3.50 22.65
N MET A 12 0.76 -4.00 21.55
CA MET A 12 0.72 -3.26 20.28
C MET A 12 0.19 -1.82 20.50
N PRO A 13 0.92 -0.79 20.04
CA PRO A 13 0.58 0.60 20.30
C PRO A 13 -0.64 1.02 19.49
N ARG A 14 -1.36 2.02 20.01
CA ARG A 14 -2.41 2.70 19.27
C ARG A 14 -1.84 3.32 17.99
N THR A 15 -2.60 3.21 16.90
CA THR A 15 -2.24 3.79 15.61
C THR A 15 -2.11 5.30 15.71
N ASP A 16 -0.93 5.80 15.34
CA ASP A 16 -0.69 7.23 15.14
C ASP A 16 -0.89 7.55 13.65
N LEU A 17 -2.01 8.19 13.31
CA LEU A 17 -2.44 8.37 11.93
C LEU A 17 -1.72 9.56 11.28
N THR A 18 -0.44 9.38 11.01
CA THR A 18 0.35 10.35 10.22
C THR A 18 -0.18 10.43 8.79
N PRO A 19 0.05 11.55 8.07
CA PRO A 19 -0.37 11.68 6.67
C PRO A 19 0.26 10.62 5.75
N GLU A 20 1.47 10.15 6.06
CA GLU A 20 2.15 9.07 5.33
C GLU A 20 1.44 7.74 5.56
N LEU A 21 1.23 7.37 6.83
CA LEU A 21 0.54 6.13 7.19
C LEU A 21 -0.88 6.09 6.64
N LYS A 22 -1.59 7.23 6.64
CA LYS A 22 -2.93 7.32 6.04
C LYS A 22 -2.91 6.97 4.54
N ARG A 23 -1.91 7.41 3.80
CA ARG A 23 -1.77 7.08 2.37
C ARG A 23 -1.43 5.61 2.17
N ASP A 24 -0.52 5.06 2.98
CA ASP A 24 -0.17 3.64 2.95
C ASP A 24 -1.38 2.75 3.26
N LEU A 25 -2.17 3.08 4.28
CA LEU A 25 -3.40 2.36 4.61
C LEU A 25 -4.45 2.47 3.50
N GLN A 26 -4.54 3.62 2.83
CA GLN A 26 -5.43 3.79 1.69
C GLN A 26 -5.00 2.90 0.52
N LEU A 27 -3.70 2.85 0.27
CA LEU A 27 -3.10 2.01 -0.76
C LEU A 27 -3.35 0.53 -0.48
N LEU A 28 -3.20 0.09 0.78
CA LEU A 28 -3.51 -1.27 1.21
C LEU A 28 -4.99 -1.61 1.01
N LYS A 29 -5.91 -0.68 1.28
CA LYS A 29 -7.34 -0.89 1.00
C LYS A 29 -7.60 -1.06 -0.50
N MET A 30 -6.89 -0.30 -1.32
CA MET A 30 -6.99 -0.33 -2.78
C MET A 30 -6.07 -1.36 -3.44
N ARG A 31 -5.47 -2.30 -2.69
CA ARG A 31 -4.47 -3.24 -3.22
C ARG A 31 -4.93 -4.06 -4.43
N ASN A 32 -6.23 -4.27 -4.56
CA ASN A 32 -6.86 -4.96 -5.68
C ASN A 32 -6.71 -4.23 -7.03
N VAL A 33 -6.39 -2.94 -7.02
CA VAL A 33 -6.18 -2.16 -8.26
C VAL A 33 -4.70 -2.07 -8.65
N LEU A 34 -3.77 -2.46 -7.76
CA LEU A 34 -2.32 -2.28 -7.96
C LEU A 34 -1.72 -3.28 -8.94
N ASP A 35 -2.26 -4.48 -9.02
CA ASP A 35 -1.82 -5.54 -9.92
C ASP A 35 -3.08 -6.17 -10.55
N PRO A 36 -3.22 -6.16 -11.89
CA PRO A 36 -4.41 -6.69 -12.55
C PRO A 36 -4.53 -8.21 -12.44
N HIS A 37 -3.44 -8.91 -12.10
CA HIS A 37 -3.37 -10.36 -11.98
C HIS A 37 -3.52 -10.84 -10.53
N ARG A 38 -3.58 -9.93 -9.55
CA ARG A 38 -3.75 -10.28 -8.13
C ARG A 38 -5.13 -9.88 -7.63
N HIS A 39 -5.97 -10.89 -7.40
CA HIS A 39 -7.30 -10.71 -6.84
C HIS A 39 -7.31 -11.02 -5.35
N TYR A 40 -7.54 -9.99 -4.53
CA TYR A 40 -7.64 -10.12 -3.08
C TYR A 40 -9.09 -10.26 -2.63
N LYS A 41 -9.30 -10.91 -1.48
CA LYS A 41 -10.61 -10.92 -0.81
C LYS A 41 -11.05 -9.49 -0.51
N LYS A 42 -12.31 -9.17 -0.83
CA LYS A 42 -12.92 -7.88 -0.53
C LYS A 42 -13.16 -7.79 0.97
N ASP A 43 -12.47 -6.85 1.59
CA ASP A 43 -12.74 -6.44 2.95
C ASP A 43 -13.90 -5.41 2.88
N GLY A 44 -15.10 -5.81 3.31
CA GLY A 44 -16.31 -4.99 3.18
C GLY A 44 -16.17 -3.67 3.95
N GLY A 45 -16.86 -2.63 3.48
CA GLY A 45 -16.99 -1.36 4.22
C GLY A 45 -16.03 -0.23 3.83
N LYS A 46 -16.23 0.92 4.46
CA LYS A 46 -15.45 2.15 4.24
C LYS A 46 -14.02 1.95 4.76
N MET A 47 -13.05 2.60 4.12
CA MET A 47 -11.69 2.64 4.63
C MET A 47 -11.70 3.24 6.04
N ARG A 48 -11.29 2.45 7.04
CA ARG A 48 -11.03 2.88 8.41
C ARG A 48 -9.62 2.43 8.76
N ALA A 49 -8.84 3.34 9.32
CA ALA A 49 -7.56 2.94 9.90
C ALA A 49 -7.84 1.99 11.08
N PRO A 50 -7.03 0.95 11.28
CA PRO A 50 -7.11 0.15 12.49
C PRO A 50 -6.84 1.02 13.72
N ASP A 51 -7.40 0.66 14.87
CA ASP A 51 -7.17 1.38 16.13
C ASP A 51 -5.76 1.18 16.68
N TYR A 52 -5.16 0.02 16.36
CA TYR A 52 -3.82 -0.38 16.77
C TYR A 52 -3.06 -0.91 15.56
N SER A 53 -1.82 -0.44 15.36
CA SER A 53 -1.00 -0.85 14.22
C SER A 53 0.48 -0.56 14.46
N GLN A 54 1.33 -1.28 13.76
CA GLN A 54 2.76 -0.99 13.65
C GLN A 54 3.20 -1.10 12.18
N VAL A 55 4.21 -0.33 11.83
CA VAL A 55 4.92 -0.45 10.55
C VAL A 55 6.21 -1.21 10.82
N GLY A 56 6.45 -2.28 10.05
CA GLY A 56 7.63 -3.11 10.16
C GLY A 56 8.24 -3.38 8.80
N THR A 57 9.51 -3.77 8.81
CA THR A 57 10.27 -4.12 7.61
C THR A 57 10.61 -5.60 7.64
N ILE A 58 10.49 -6.28 6.50
CA ILE A 58 10.86 -7.69 6.38
C ILE A 58 12.38 -7.83 6.56
N VAL A 59 12.79 -8.69 7.49
CA VAL A 59 14.18 -9.14 7.62
C VAL A 59 14.32 -10.43 6.82
N GLU A 60 15.10 -10.36 5.74
CA GLU A 60 15.27 -11.47 4.80
C GLU A 60 15.96 -12.67 5.45
N GLY A 61 15.53 -13.89 5.10
CA GLY A 61 16.09 -15.13 5.64
C GLY A 61 17.48 -15.44 5.07
N PRO A 62 18.31 -16.21 5.80
CA PRO A 62 19.69 -16.50 5.41
C PRO A 62 19.80 -17.50 4.24
N THR A 63 18.71 -18.12 3.79
CA THR A 63 18.73 -19.18 2.78
C THR A 63 18.43 -18.70 1.36
N GLU A 64 17.91 -17.48 1.18
CA GLU A 64 17.54 -16.92 -0.13
C GLU A 64 18.25 -15.60 -0.41
N TYR A 65 19.39 -15.66 -1.09
CA TYR A 65 20.23 -14.47 -1.34
C TYR A 65 19.82 -13.66 -2.58
N PHE A 66 19.34 -14.31 -3.63
CA PHE A 66 19.22 -13.68 -4.96
C PHE A 66 17.79 -13.31 -5.37
N SER A 67 16.79 -14.10 -5.00
CA SER A 67 15.40 -13.92 -5.43
C SER A 67 14.50 -13.25 -4.40
N GLY A 68 14.72 -13.55 -3.11
CA GLY A 68 13.87 -13.09 -2.00
C GLY A 68 14.27 -11.74 -1.40
N ARG A 69 15.33 -11.11 -1.92
CA ARG A 69 15.96 -9.92 -1.35
C ARG A 69 15.84 -8.72 -2.28
N LEU A 70 15.51 -7.56 -1.70
CA LEU A 70 15.58 -6.29 -2.41
C LEU A 70 16.97 -5.68 -2.31
N ASN A 71 17.49 -5.18 -3.43
CA ASN A 71 18.72 -4.40 -3.44
C ASN A 71 18.51 -3.06 -2.73
N ASN A 72 19.59 -2.45 -2.24
CA ASN A 72 19.50 -1.22 -1.45
C ASN A 72 18.79 -0.06 -2.20
N LYS A 73 18.90 -0.02 -3.54
CA LYS A 73 18.24 0.99 -4.36
C LYS A 73 16.72 0.81 -4.46
N GLU A 74 16.26 -0.43 -4.34
CA GLU A 74 14.85 -0.81 -4.44
C GLU A 74 14.12 -0.63 -3.11
N ARG A 75 14.84 -0.73 -1.98
CA ARG A 75 14.31 -0.50 -0.64
C ARG A 75 13.80 0.94 -0.49
N LYS A 76 12.50 1.10 -0.26
CA LYS A 76 11.85 2.39 -0.01
C LYS A 76 11.38 2.50 1.45
N LYS A 77 11.03 3.72 1.86
CA LYS A 77 10.58 4.02 3.23
C LYS A 77 9.11 3.67 3.44
N THR A 78 8.28 3.85 2.42
CA THR A 78 6.82 3.68 2.48
C THR A 78 6.32 2.77 1.35
N PHE A 79 5.12 2.21 1.51
CA PHE A 79 4.50 1.38 0.46
C PHE A 79 4.15 2.22 -0.77
N VAL A 80 3.71 3.46 -0.56
CA VAL A 80 3.44 4.40 -1.64
C VAL A 80 4.69 4.65 -2.47
N ASP A 81 5.84 4.89 -1.84
CA ASP A 81 7.10 5.11 -2.58
C ASP A 81 7.52 3.90 -3.40
N GLU A 82 7.31 2.69 -2.87
CA GLU A 82 7.59 1.45 -3.59
C GLU A 82 6.70 1.32 -4.83
N VAL A 83 5.39 1.53 -4.68
CA VAL A 83 4.44 1.49 -5.80
C VAL A 83 4.74 2.58 -6.83
N LEU A 84 5.10 3.79 -6.40
CA LEU A 84 5.48 4.88 -7.31
C LEU A 84 6.77 4.55 -8.07
N SER A 85 7.72 3.88 -7.44
CA SER A 85 8.95 3.46 -8.13
C SER A 85 8.64 2.44 -9.24
N ARG A 86 7.80 1.45 -8.96
CA ARG A 86 7.36 0.45 -9.95
C ARG A 86 6.50 1.07 -11.07
N GLU A 87 5.71 2.09 -10.76
CA GLU A 87 4.92 2.80 -11.78
C GLU A 87 5.81 3.55 -12.78
N LYS A 88 6.99 4.04 -12.36
CA LYS A 88 7.92 4.69 -13.30
C LYS A 88 8.39 3.74 -14.40
N ASP A 89 8.53 2.46 -14.08
CA ASP A 89 8.96 1.45 -15.03
C ASP A 89 7.80 0.89 -15.86
N THR A 90 6.61 0.74 -15.25
CA THR A 90 5.47 0.09 -15.90
C THR A 90 4.53 1.05 -16.63
N GLY A 91 4.42 2.32 -16.21
CA GLY A 91 3.56 3.35 -16.79
C GLY A 91 2.06 3.02 -16.81
N ARG A 92 1.64 1.99 -16.05
CA ARG A 92 0.33 1.37 -16.18
C ARG A 92 -0.77 2.25 -15.60
N PHE A 93 -0.55 2.82 -14.41
CA PHE A 93 -1.52 3.72 -13.80
C PHE A 93 -1.74 4.95 -14.66
N LYS A 94 -0.67 5.54 -15.22
CA LYS A 94 -0.79 6.67 -16.15
C LYS A 94 -1.63 6.32 -17.36
N LYS A 95 -1.33 5.20 -18.04
CA LYS A 95 -2.11 4.74 -19.20
C LYS A 95 -3.58 4.52 -18.84
N LYS A 96 -3.85 3.76 -17.78
CA LYS A 96 -5.22 3.43 -17.38
C LYS A 96 -6.00 4.65 -16.91
N TYR A 97 -5.34 5.60 -16.27
CA TYR A 97 -5.92 6.89 -15.91
C TYR A 97 -6.38 7.65 -17.14
N SER A 98 -5.50 7.81 -18.16
CA SER A 98 -5.86 8.47 -19.41
C SER A 98 -7.04 7.79 -20.12
N ASP A 99 -7.04 6.46 -20.21
CA ASP A 99 -8.16 5.70 -20.81
C ASP A 99 -9.49 5.99 -20.08
N ILE A 100 -9.46 6.02 -18.75
CA ILE A 100 -10.63 6.35 -17.93
C ILE A 100 -11.07 7.79 -18.15
N GLN A 101 -10.14 8.75 -18.24
CA GLN A 101 -10.47 10.15 -18.50
C GLN A 101 -11.14 10.33 -19.87
N THR A 102 -10.57 9.75 -20.93
CA THR A 102 -11.16 9.78 -22.27
C THR A 102 -12.57 9.21 -22.26
N SER A 103 -12.78 8.06 -21.61
CA SER A 103 -14.11 7.44 -21.48
C SER A 103 -15.10 8.27 -20.64
N LYS A 104 -14.62 9.03 -19.64
CA LYS A 104 -15.49 9.88 -18.79
C LYS A 104 -15.83 11.23 -19.43
N THR A 105 -14.98 11.70 -20.33
CA THR A 105 -15.15 12.97 -21.04
C THR A 105 -15.89 12.79 -22.36
N SER A 106 -15.86 11.60 -22.97
CA SER A 106 -16.65 11.32 -24.18
C SER A 106 -18.14 11.61 -23.93
N GLY A 107 -18.69 12.58 -24.66
CA GLY A 107 -20.09 13.01 -24.55
C GLY A 107 -20.36 14.16 -23.57
N LYS A 108 -19.34 14.67 -22.86
CA LYS A 108 -19.45 15.95 -22.14
C LYS A 108 -19.00 17.10 -23.04
N LYS A 109 -19.68 18.24 -22.96
CA LYS A 109 -19.23 19.47 -23.64
C LYS A 109 -17.88 19.87 -23.08
N SER A 110 -16.96 20.27 -23.97
CA SER A 110 -15.60 20.70 -23.63
C SER A 110 -15.62 21.89 -22.68
#